data_AF-A0A9D1DUG5-F1
#
_entry.id   AF-A0A9D1DUG5-F1
#
_cell.length_a   1.000
_cell.length_b   1.000
_cell.length_c   1.000
_cell.angle_alpha   90.00
_cell.angle_beta   90.00
_cell.angle_gamma   90.00
#
_symmetry.space_group_name_H-M   'P 1'
#
loop_
_entity.id
_entity.type
_entity.pdbx_description
1 polymer ?
#
loop_
_entity_poly.entity_id
_entity_poly.type
_entity_poly.pdbx_seq_one_letter_code
_entity_poly.pdbx_strand_id
1 'polypeptide(L)'
;MYITNTTEDVRKLVEELEGKNDICKLKFLIYIFNLLNNNQINDRNEPNPDLLEDDNLKIFNLEAIGFSPNACTILLQYFAMIYNGMSNSKDAYEDNGTIMGIMYSNEDKNIASQFEKLNYNEKLDVFSEIIIRYDNETYFDEKILVLSFGTKLDGFNIAKMIKKFKS
;
A
#
# COMPACT_ATOMS: atom_id res chain seq x y z
N MET A 1 -9.27 -14.19 -0.82
CA MET A 1 -8.01 -13.81 -1.52
C MET A 1 -8.13 -14.01 -3.02
N TYR A 2 -7.61 -13.06 -3.81
CA TYR A 2 -7.59 -13.14 -5.28
C TYR A 2 -6.29 -13.73 -5.84
N ILE A 3 -5.14 -13.44 -5.22
CA ILE A 3 -3.88 -14.05 -5.66
C ILE A 3 -3.77 -15.49 -5.18
N THR A 4 -3.40 -16.39 -6.09
CA THR A 4 -3.06 -17.78 -5.79
C THR A 4 -1.53 -17.93 -5.74
N ASN A 5 -1.02 -18.84 -4.89
CA ASN A 5 0.41 -19.08 -4.63
C ASN A 5 1.15 -17.93 -3.91
N THR A 6 0.74 -17.66 -2.67
CA THR A 6 1.47 -16.79 -1.73
C THR A 6 1.74 -17.54 -0.42
N THR A 7 2.56 -16.97 0.45
CA THR A 7 2.94 -17.56 1.73
C THR A 7 1.80 -17.48 2.76
N GLU A 8 1.95 -18.26 3.83
CA GLU A 8 1.00 -18.24 4.94
C GLU A 8 1.01 -16.90 5.67
N ASP A 9 2.15 -16.22 5.75
CA ASP A 9 2.28 -14.93 6.44
C ASP A 9 1.54 -13.82 5.68
N VAL A 10 1.61 -13.81 4.35
CA VAL A 10 0.79 -12.92 3.52
C VAL A 10 -0.70 -13.21 3.70
N ARG A 11 -1.09 -14.49 3.71
CA ARG A 11 -2.49 -14.89 3.91
C ARG A 11 -3.02 -14.40 5.24
N LYS A 12 -2.30 -14.64 6.34
CA LYS A 12 -2.67 -14.19 7.68
C LYS A 12 -2.81 -12.68 7.77
N LEU A 13 -1.87 -11.93 7.19
CA LEU A 13 -1.96 -10.47 7.18
C LEU A 13 -3.21 -9.98 6.44
N VAL A 14 -3.52 -10.57 5.28
CA VAL A 14 -4.71 -10.20 4.49
C VAL A 14 -6.00 -10.58 5.22
N GLU A 15 -6.07 -11.77 5.80
CA GLU A 15 -7.22 -12.23 6.60
C GLU A 15 -7.41 -11.37 7.86
N GLU A 16 -6.32 -10.97 8.52
CA GLU A 16 -6.39 -10.05 9.65
C GLU A 16 -6.96 -8.69 9.20
N LEU A 17 -6.50 -8.15 8.07
CA LEU A 17 -7.00 -6.90 7.49
C LEU A 17 -8.49 -6.97 7.11
N GLU A 18 -8.96 -8.10 6.57
CA GLU A 18 -10.39 -8.32 6.27
C GLU A 18 -11.27 -8.14 7.50
N GLY A 19 -10.79 -8.57 8.67
CA GLY A 19 -11.51 -8.46 9.94
C GLY A 19 -11.43 -7.08 10.61
N LYS A 20 -10.69 -6.11 10.06
CA LYS A 20 -10.60 -4.74 10.62
C LYS A 20 -11.68 -3.83 10.07
N ASN A 21 -11.98 -2.78 10.83
CA ASN A 21 -12.86 -1.71 10.35
C ASN A 21 -12.19 -0.86 9.26
N ASP A 22 -13.01 -0.10 8.54
CA ASP A 22 -12.55 0.69 7.38
C ASP A 22 -11.50 1.75 7.73
N ILE A 23 -11.56 2.34 8.92
CA ILE A 23 -10.56 3.34 9.34
C ILE A 23 -9.18 2.68 9.56
N CYS A 24 -9.14 1.46 10.12
CA CYS A 24 -7.91 0.70 10.29
C CYS A 24 -7.35 0.23 8.93
N LYS A 25 -8.22 -0.29 8.05
CA LYS A 25 -7.89 -0.64 6.66
C LYS A 25 -7.30 0.57 5.91
N LEU A 26 -7.92 1.75 6.01
CA LEU A 26 -7.43 2.97 5.38
C LEU A 26 -6.07 3.42 5.93
N LYS A 27 -5.86 3.36 7.24
CA LYS A 27 -4.55 3.66 7.84
C LYS A 27 -3.47 2.71 7.32
N PHE A 28 -3.80 1.43 7.14
CA PHE A 28 -2.87 0.47 6.56
C PHE A 28 -2.51 0.83 5.10
N LEU A 29 -3.50 1.22 4.28
CA LEU A 29 -3.23 1.74 2.92
C LEU A 29 -2.29 2.94 2.96
N ILE A 30 -2.59 3.95 3.77
CA ILE A 30 -1.76 5.15 3.89
C ILE A 30 -0.33 4.76 4.27
N TYR A 31 -0.18 3.86 5.23
CA TYR A 31 1.12 3.40 5.69
C TYR A 31 1.93 2.71 4.56
N ILE A 32 1.38 1.68 3.90
CA ILE A 32 2.13 0.96 2.86
C ILE A 32 2.39 1.81 1.61
N PHE A 33 1.47 2.70 1.25
CA PHE A 33 1.66 3.59 0.10
C PHE A 33 2.61 4.75 0.44
N ASN A 34 2.72 5.18 1.70
CA ASN A 34 3.80 6.08 2.13
C ASN A 34 5.16 5.40 1.92
N LEU A 35 5.33 4.14 2.36
CA LEU A 35 6.56 3.40 2.11
C LEU A 35 6.87 3.28 0.61
N LEU A 36 5.84 2.99 -0.19
CA LEU A 36 5.96 2.90 -1.65
C LEU A 36 6.38 4.23 -2.29
N ASN A 37 5.76 5.35 -1.89
CA ASN A 37 6.04 6.67 -2.43
C ASN A 37 7.45 7.16 -2.07
N ASN A 38 8.01 6.68 -0.96
CA ASN A 38 9.34 7.01 -0.48
C ASN A 38 10.40 5.95 -0.86
N ASN A 39 10.13 5.11 -1.87
CA ASN A 39 11.06 4.08 -2.38
C ASN A 39 11.47 2.99 -1.37
N GLN A 40 10.77 2.86 -0.24
CA GLN A 40 11.14 1.94 0.87
C GLN A 40 10.70 0.48 0.64
N ILE A 41 10.11 0.18 -0.51
CA ILE A 41 9.77 -1.20 -0.91
C ILE A 41 10.87 -1.71 -1.84
N ASN A 42 11.82 -2.46 -1.28
CA ASN A 42 12.98 -2.94 -2.02
C ASN A 42 13.38 -4.38 -1.66
N ASP A 43 14.18 -5.01 -2.52
CA ASP A 43 14.58 -6.42 -2.44
C ASP A 43 15.47 -6.78 -1.24
N ARG A 44 15.96 -5.78 -0.51
CA ARG A 44 16.75 -5.95 0.72
C ARG A 44 16.01 -5.58 2.00
N ASN A 45 14.75 -5.15 1.90
CA ASN A 45 13.98 -4.61 3.03
C ASN A 45 14.68 -3.45 3.76
N GLU A 46 15.45 -2.65 3.04
CA GLU A 46 16.20 -1.54 3.62
C GLU A 46 15.28 -0.34 3.85
N PRO A 47 15.15 0.16 5.09
CA PRO A 47 14.19 1.21 5.43
C PRO A 47 14.60 2.58 4.87
N ASN A 48 15.88 2.78 4.56
CA ASN A 48 16.38 4.01 3.94
C ASN A 48 17.32 3.67 2.78
N PRO A 49 16.76 3.29 1.62
CA PRO A 49 17.55 2.83 0.50
C PRO A 49 18.43 3.92 -0.11
N ASP A 50 18.06 5.19 0.03
CA ASP A 50 18.82 6.34 -0.48
C ASP A 50 20.18 6.53 0.22
N LEU A 51 20.39 5.89 1.38
CA LEU A 51 21.68 5.89 2.08
C LEU A 51 22.62 4.78 1.61
N LEU A 52 22.16 3.89 0.73
CA LEU A 52 22.98 2.81 0.19
C LEU A 52 23.68 3.28 -1.08
N GLU A 53 25.01 3.18 -1.10
CA GLU A 53 25.81 3.32 -2.33
C GLU A 53 25.77 2.00 -3.12
N ASP A 54 24.58 1.51 -3.47
CA ASP A 54 24.42 0.30 -4.28
C ASP A 54 23.39 0.46 -5.40
N ASP A 55 23.90 0.60 -6.61
CA ASP A 55 23.12 0.77 -7.84
C ASP A 55 22.30 -0.48 -8.23
N ASN A 56 22.49 -1.62 -7.55
CA ASN A 56 21.77 -2.87 -7.87
C ASN A 56 20.50 -3.09 -7.02
N LEU A 57 20.15 -2.16 -6.13
CA LEU A 57 18.96 -2.28 -5.31
C LEU A 57 17.70 -2.28 -6.19
N LYS A 58 16.87 -3.32 -6.09
CA LYS A 58 15.58 -3.33 -6.80
C LYS A 58 14.54 -2.66 -5.94
N ILE A 59 14.06 -1.52 -6.40
CA ILE A 59 13.00 -0.75 -5.76
C ILE A 59 11.71 -0.95 -6.56
N PHE A 60 10.61 -1.22 -5.86
CA PHE A 60 9.27 -1.19 -6.42
C PHE A 60 8.59 0.14 -6.08
N ASN A 61 8.11 0.83 -7.10
CA ASN A 61 7.22 2.00 -7.00
C ASN A 61 6.22 1.97 -8.17
N LEU A 62 5.24 2.88 -8.18
CA LEU A 62 4.22 2.89 -9.24
C LEU A 62 4.78 3.28 -10.62
N GLU A 63 5.86 4.08 -10.67
CA GLU A 63 6.53 4.40 -11.94
C GLU A 63 7.13 3.17 -12.61
N ALA A 64 7.67 2.24 -11.82
CA ALA A 64 8.24 0.99 -12.32
C ALA A 64 7.22 0.13 -13.08
N ILE A 65 5.93 0.27 -12.77
CA ILE A 65 4.81 -0.37 -13.49
C ILE A 65 4.06 0.61 -14.41
N GLY A 66 4.69 1.71 -14.81
CA GLY A 66 4.23 2.58 -15.90
C GLY A 66 3.20 3.64 -15.52
N PHE A 67 3.01 3.93 -14.23
CA PHE A 67 2.21 5.07 -13.79
C PHE A 67 3.03 6.36 -13.86
N SER A 68 2.34 7.50 -13.86
CA SER A 68 3.00 8.81 -13.77
C SER A 68 3.74 8.97 -12.44
N PRO A 69 4.84 9.75 -12.38
CA PRO A 69 5.62 9.96 -11.15
C PRO A 69 4.80 10.33 -9.92
N ASN A 70 3.82 11.21 -10.07
CA ASN A 70 3.02 11.69 -8.95
C ASN A 70 1.79 10.82 -8.64
N ALA A 71 1.62 9.65 -9.28
CA ALA A 71 0.41 8.83 -9.12
C ALA A 71 0.23 8.37 -7.67
N CYS A 72 1.31 7.95 -7.01
CA CYS A 72 1.26 7.49 -5.63
C CYS A 72 0.99 8.66 -4.66
N THR A 73 1.57 9.83 -4.91
CA THR A 73 1.31 11.05 -4.12
C THR A 73 -0.16 11.49 -4.22
N ILE A 74 -0.74 11.48 -5.42
CA ILE A 74 -2.16 11.83 -5.63
C ILE A 74 -3.08 10.84 -4.88
N LEU A 75 -2.76 9.55 -4.92
CA LEU A 75 -3.51 8.53 -4.19
C LEU A 75 -3.41 8.72 -2.67
N LEU A 76 -2.21 9.06 -2.17
CA LEU A 76 -2.01 9.36 -0.75
C LEU A 76 -2.79 10.59 -0.29
N GLN A 77 -2.78 11.67 -1.07
CA GLN A 77 -3.60 12.87 -0.81
C GLN A 77 -5.09 12.52 -0.75
N TYR A 78 -5.54 11.64 -1.65
CA TYR A 78 -6.91 11.12 -1.64
C TYR A 78 -7.21 10.36 -0.34
N PHE A 79 -6.35 9.44 0.07
CA PHE A 79 -6.52 8.69 1.32
C PHE A 79 -6.52 9.60 2.56
N ALA A 80 -5.69 10.65 2.59
CA ALA A 80 -5.69 11.64 3.66
C ALA A 80 -7.04 12.39 3.74
N MET A 81 -7.62 12.75 2.58
CA MET A 81 -8.96 13.36 2.53
C MET A 81 -10.03 12.42 3.08
N ILE A 82 -10.01 11.12 2.70
CA ILE A 82 -10.95 10.13 3.24
C ILE A 82 -10.78 9.99 4.74
N TYR A 83 -9.54 9.90 5.21
CA TYR A 83 -9.23 9.74 6.63
C TYR A 83 -9.84 10.88 7.45
N ASN A 84 -9.59 12.13 7.05
CA ASN A 84 -10.16 13.32 7.68
C ASN A 84 -11.70 13.28 7.70
N GLY A 85 -12.33 12.81 6.62
CA GLY A 85 -13.78 12.64 6.54
C GLY A 85 -14.32 11.59 7.52
N MET A 86 -13.63 10.46 7.68
CA MET A 86 -14.02 9.38 8.60
C MET A 86 -13.75 9.71 10.06
N SER A 87 -12.66 10.42 10.34
CA SER A 87 -12.23 10.79 11.70
C SER A 87 -12.89 12.07 12.21
N ASN A 88 -13.60 12.80 11.36
CA ASN A 88 -14.03 14.18 11.62
C ASN A 88 -12.87 15.09 12.07
N SER A 89 -11.68 14.89 11.50
CA SER A 89 -10.49 15.72 11.76
C SER A 89 -10.01 16.45 10.51
N LYS A 90 -9.00 17.33 10.67
CA LYS A 90 -8.30 18.00 9.55
C LYS A 90 -6.79 17.84 9.69
N ASP A 91 -6.38 16.83 10.43
CA ASP A 91 -5.00 16.67 10.87
C ASP A 91 -4.16 15.97 9.81
N ALA A 92 -4.78 15.14 8.96
CA ALA A 92 -4.06 14.43 7.91
C ALA A 92 -3.81 15.32 6.69
N TYR A 93 -2.56 15.44 6.28
CA TYR A 93 -2.13 16.16 5.09
C TYR A 93 -0.89 15.53 4.48
N GLU A 94 -0.64 15.81 3.21
CA GLU A 94 0.57 15.40 2.52
C GLU A 94 1.66 16.46 2.67
N ASP A 95 2.87 16.00 2.98
CA ASP A 95 4.08 16.81 3.09
C ASP A 95 5.26 16.04 2.49
N ASN A 96 5.82 16.56 1.39
CA ASN A 96 6.97 15.99 0.67
C ASN A 96 6.86 14.48 0.41
N GLY A 97 5.71 14.03 -0.10
CA GLY A 97 5.46 12.63 -0.45
C GLY A 97 5.10 11.73 0.73
N THR A 98 4.85 12.29 1.91
CA THR A 98 4.45 11.53 3.10
C THR A 98 3.17 12.09 3.70
N ILE A 99 2.24 11.21 4.08
CA ILE A 99 1.06 11.62 4.85
C ILE A 99 1.40 11.76 6.33
N MET A 100 1.20 12.98 6.85
CA MET A 100 1.36 13.35 8.25
C MET A 100 0.00 13.35 8.97
N GLY A 101 0.01 13.42 10.31
CA GLY A 101 -1.21 13.62 11.11
C GLY A 101 -2.14 12.42 11.28
N ILE A 102 -1.72 11.23 10.86
CA ILE A 102 -2.44 9.98 11.12
C ILE A 102 -2.12 9.47 12.52
N MET A 103 -3.17 9.27 13.34
CA MET A 103 -3.00 8.64 14.65
C MET A 103 -3.10 7.11 14.54
N TYR A 104 -1.98 6.42 14.73
CA TYR A 104 -1.91 4.95 14.74
C TYR A 104 -2.06 4.39 16.15
N SER A 105 -3.05 3.52 16.35
CA SER A 105 -3.23 2.72 17.56
C SER A 105 -2.16 1.63 17.67
N ASN A 106 -2.11 0.94 18.81
CA ASN A 106 -1.21 -0.22 18.96
C ASN A 106 -1.56 -1.36 18.00
N GLU A 107 -2.84 -1.53 17.70
CA GLU A 107 -3.31 -2.51 16.73
C GLU A 107 -2.84 -2.15 15.32
N ASP A 108 -3.02 -0.89 14.90
CA ASP A 108 -2.56 -0.42 13.59
C ASP A 108 -1.04 -0.66 13.42
N LYS A 109 -0.25 -0.34 14.46
CA LYS A 109 1.20 -0.57 14.49
C LYS A 109 1.58 -2.05 14.43
N ASN A 110 0.79 -2.93 15.04
CA ASN A 110 1.05 -4.38 14.97
C ASN A 110 0.88 -4.90 13.54
N ILE A 111 -0.19 -4.50 12.85
CA ILE A 111 -0.44 -4.86 11.45
C ILE A 111 0.67 -4.31 10.54
N ALA A 112 1.06 -3.05 10.73
CA ALA A 112 2.19 -2.44 10.02
C ALA A 112 3.50 -3.23 10.25
N SER A 113 3.79 -3.63 11.49
CA SER A 113 4.97 -4.43 11.82
C SER A 113 4.94 -5.83 11.18
N GLN A 114 3.76 -6.46 11.05
CA GLN A 114 3.64 -7.71 10.30
C GLN A 114 4.01 -7.52 8.84
N PHE A 115 3.54 -6.45 8.20
CA PHE A 115 3.91 -6.10 6.83
C PHE A 115 5.41 -5.82 6.68
N GLU A 116 6.03 -5.06 7.60
CA GLU A 116 7.46 -4.73 7.56
C GLU A 116 8.35 -5.98 7.55
N LYS A 117 7.96 -7.01 8.31
CA LYS A 117 8.68 -8.29 8.45
C LYS A 117 8.61 -9.18 7.21
N LEU A 118 7.64 -8.96 6.32
CA LEU A 118 7.54 -9.69 5.07
C LEU A 118 8.78 -9.45 4.20
N ASN A 119 9.19 -10.47 3.47
CA ASN A 119 10.21 -10.29 2.43
C ASN A 119 9.64 -9.50 1.24
N TYR A 120 10.53 -9.05 0.35
CA TYR A 120 10.14 -8.23 -0.80
C TYR A 120 9.04 -8.87 -1.68
N ASN A 121 9.18 -10.15 -2.03
CA ASN A 121 8.20 -10.87 -2.83
C ASN A 121 6.82 -10.96 -2.15
N GLU A 122 6.82 -11.13 -0.82
CA GLU A 122 5.60 -11.16 -0.01
C GLU A 122 4.94 -9.77 0.07
N LYS A 123 5.73 -8.68 0.19
CA LYS A 123 5.21 -7.31 0.12
C LYS A 123 4.55 -7.03 -1.23
N LEU A 124 5.16 -7.47 -2.33
CA LEU A 124 4.57 -7.37 -3.67
C LEU A 124 3.26 -8.17 -3.80
N ASP A 125 3.17 -9.32 -3.15
CA ASP A 125 1.92 -10.09 -3.07
C ASP A 125 0.84 -9.34 -2.28
N VAL A 126 1.18 -8.70 -1.16
CA VAL A 126 0.24 -7.85 -0.40
C VAL A 126 -0.26 -6.67 -1.24
N PHE A 127 0.63 -5.94 -1.92
CA PHE A 127 0.21 -4.86 -2.84
C PHE A 127 -0.72 -5.37 -3.93
N SER A 128 -0.39 -6.51 -4.54
CA SER A 128 -1.21 -7.13 -5.58
C SER A 128 -2.62 -7.45 -5.08
N GLU A 129 -2.73 -8.07 -3.91
CA GLU A 129 -4.02 -8.43 -3.32
C GLU A 129 -4.87 -7.21 -2.94
N ILE A 130 -4.23 -6.20 -2.33
CA ILE A 130 -4.90 -4.97 -1.90
C ILE A 130 -5.39 -4.17 -3.09
N ILE A 131 -4.58 -4.03 -4.14
CA ILE A 131 -4.98 -3.30 -5.34
C ILE A 131 -6.17 -3.97 -6.02
N ILE A 132 -6.19 -5.31 -6.14
CA ILE A 132 -7.35 -6.03 -6.70
C ILE A 132 -8.60 -5.77 -5.86
N ARG A 133 -8.51 -5.86 -4.53
CA ARG A 133 -9.64 -5.62 -3.63
C ARG A 133 -10.15 -4.19 -3.69
N TYR A 134 -9.23 -3.23 -3.73
CA TYR A 134 -9.56 -1.81 -3.80
C TYR A 134 -10.26 -1.49 -5.13
N ASP A 135 -9.74 -1.98 -6.26
CA ASP A 135 -10.35 -1.79 -7.58
C ASP A 135 -11.73 -2.48 -7.71
N ASN A 136 -11.90 -3.65 -7.10
CA ASN A 136 -13.18 -4.37 -7.08
C ASN A 136 -14.19 -3.84 -6.05
N GLU A 137 -13.88 -2.75 -5.34
CA GLU A 137 -14.70 -2.20 -4.25
C GLU A 137 -14.98 -3.22 -3.12
N THR A 138 -14.07 -4.18 -2.87
CA THR A 138 -14.20 -5.22 -1.82
C THR A 138 -13.18 -5.08 -0.70
N TYR A 139 -12.40 -3.99 -0.66
CA TYR A 139 -11.42 -3.75 0.40
C TYR A 139 -12.08 -3.19 1.67
N PHE A 140 -13.04 -2.29 1.49
CA PHE A 140 -13.80 -1.65 2.56
C PHE A 140 -15.19 -2.27 2.70
N ASP A 141 -15.73 -2.23 3.90
CA ASP A 141 -17.06 -2.73 4.20
C ASP A 141 -18.12 -1.72 3.76
N GLU A 142 -17.88 -0.43 4.01
CA GLU A 142 -18.72 0.66 3.53
C GLU A 142 -18.35 1.08 2.10
N LYS A 143 -19.33 1.62 1.38
CA LYS A 143 -19.09 2.11 0.02
C LYS A 143 -18.30 3.43 0.07
N ILE A 144 -17.00 3.30 -0.08
CA ILE A 144 -16.07 4.42 -0.23
C ILE A 144 -15.84 4.63 -1.73
N LEU A 145 -15.83 5.89 -2.17
CA LEU A 145 -15.46 6.19 -3.55
C LEU A 145 -14.05 5.63 -3.80
N VAL A 146 -13.89 4.82 -4.84
CA VAL A 146 -12.58 4.28 -5.21
C VAL A 146 -11.99 5.21 -6.25
N LEU A 147 -10.84 5.82 -5.93
CA LEU A 147 -10.06 6.53 -6.93
C LEU A 147 -9.46 5.50 -7.88
N SER A 148 -9.93 5.46 -9.13
CA SER A 148 -9.28 4.68 -10.17
C SER A 148 -7.83 5.11 -10.30
N PHE A 149 -6.90 4.16 -10.43
CA PHE A 149 -5.48 4.42 -10.59
C PHE A 149 -5.13 5.13 -11.93
N GLY A 150 -6.11 5.59 -12.72
CA GLY A 150 -5.91 6.45 -13.89
C GLY A 150 -5.41 5.72 -15.14
N THR A 151 -5.27 4.40 -15.08
CA THR A 151 -4.94 3.56 -16.23
C THR A 151 -6.20 2.87 -16.75
N LYS A 152 -6.22 2.51 -18.05
CA LYS A 152 -7.23 1.58 -18.60
C LYS A 152 -7.10 0.16 -18.03
N LEU A 153 -6.31 -0.04 -16.98
CA LEU A 153 -5.96 -1.33 -16.42
C LEU A 153 -6.76 -1.54 -15.15
N ASP A 154 -7.48 -2.65 -15.10
CA ASP A 154 -8.11 -3.14 -13.87
C ASP A 154 -7.05 -3.60 -12.83
N GLY A 155 -7.49 -3.80 -11.60
CA GLY A 155 -6.64 -4.23 -10.49
C GLY A 155 -5.91 -5.54 -10.74
N PHE A 156 -6.51 -6.47 -11.52
CA PHE A 156 -5.85 -7.72 -11.91
C PHE A 156 -4.67 -7.50 -12.85
N ASN A 157 -4.80 -6.59 -13.81
CA ASN A 157 -3.72 -6.22 -14.71
C ASN A 157 -2.58 -5.53 -13.95
N ILE A 158 -2.91 -4.64 -13.01
CA ILE A 158 -1.90 -4.00 -12.14
C ILE A 158 -1.18 -5.06 -11.31
N ALA A 159 -1.90 -5.95 -10.61
CA ALA A 159 -1.31 -7.04 -9.85
C ALA A 159 -0.42 -7.95 -10.70
N LYS A 160 -0.80 -8.23 -11.96
CA LYS A 160 0.04 -8.99 -12.89
C LYS A 160 1.33 -8.26 -13.25
N MET A 161 1.32 -6.93 -13.33
CA MET A 161 2.52 -6.12 -13.54
C MET A 161 3.43 -6.15 -12.32
N ILE A 162 2.87 -6.00 -11.12
CA ILE A 162 3.60 -6.10 -9.84
C ILE A 162 4.31 -7.45 -9.73
N LYS A 163 3.62 -8.55 -10.06
CA LYS A 163 4.20 -9.90 -10.01
C LYS A 163 5.44 -10.09 -10.90
N LYS A 164 5.66 -9.27 -11.93
CA LYS A 164 6.87 -9.33 -12.76
C LYS A 164 8.12 -8.83 -12.05
N PHE A 165 7.96 -8.12 -10.92
CA PHE A 165 9.05 -7.61 -10.10
C PHE A 165 9.52 -8.61 -9.04
N LYS A 166 8.80 -9.72 -8.86
CA LYS A 166 9.24 -10.77 -7.95
C LYS A 166 10.54 -11.40 -8.46
N SER A 167 11.47 -11.65 -7.55
CA SER A 167 12.80 -12.21 -7.82
C SER A 167 13.02 -13.57 -7.20
#